data_AF-A0A6G3WL75-F1
#
_entry.id   AF-A0A6G3WL75-F1
#
_cell.length_a   1.000
_cell.length_b   1.000
_cell.length_c   1.000
_cell.angle_alpha   90.00
_cell.angle_beta   90.00
_cell.angle_gamma   90.00
#
_symmetry.space_group_name_H-M   'P 1'
#
loop_
_entity.id
_entity.type
_entity.pdbx_description
1 polymer ?
#
loop_
_entity_poly.entity_id
_entity_poly.type
_entity_poly.pdbx_seq_one_letter_code
_entity_poly.pdbx_strand_id
1 'polypeptide(L)'
;LIRHIPLRYGDAEATGEVVVEGLYRIGRQDPAPIGAEAGLAVPRPDGGVEIYTASTDPHTDRDLIAACFGLEPDRVKVVVTGVPGATGDREDPGFQIPLGLLALRTGCP
;
A
#
# COMPACT_ATOMS: atom_id res chain seq x y z
N LEU A 1 -4.21 -15.11 -4.88
CA LEU A 1 -3.76 -16.37 -4.27
C LEU A 1 -4.11 -16.28 -2.78
N ILE A 2 -4.81 -17.27 -2.19
CA ILE A 2 -5.02 -17.30 -0.73
C ILE A 2 -3.83 -18.07 -0.12
N ARG A 3 -3.23 -17.54 0.94
CA ARG A 3 -2.13 -18.22 1.64
C ARG A 3 -2.71 -19.36 2.48
N HIS A 4 -2.31 -20.60 2.21
CA HIS A 4 -2.63 -21.74 3.08
C HIS A 4 -1.66 -21.74 4.27
N ILE A 5 -2.20 -21.63 5.49
CA ILE A 5 -1.43 -21.70 6.74
C ILE A 5 -2.07 -22.78 7.61
N PRO A 6 -1.54 -24.01 7.63
CA PRO A 6 -2.09 -25.07 8.45
C PRO A 6 -1.75 -24.83 9.93
N LEU A 7 -2.70 -24.26 10.67
CA LEU A 7 -2.59 -24.08 12.11
C LEU A 7 -3.17 -25.32 12.80
N ARG A 8 -2.41 -25.94 13.70
CA ARG A 8 -2.82 -27.10 14.51
C ARG A 8 -2.52 -26.80 15.98
N TYR A 9 -3.48 -27.07 16.85
CA TYR A 9 -3.33 -26.89 18.29
C TYR A 9 -4.22 -27.87 19.05
N GLY A 10 -3.69 -28.50 20.11
CA GLY A 10 -4.41 -29.51 20.88
C GLY A 10 -4.54 -30.87 20.17
N ASP A 11 -5.54 -31.66 20.59
CA ASP A 11 -5.90 -32.95 19.99
C ASP A 11 -6.98 -32.75 18.92
N ALA A 12 -6.66 -33.07 17.67
CA ALA A 12 -7.55 -32.90 16.52
C ALA A 12 -8.65 -33.97 16.46
N GLU A 13 -8.51 -35.08 17.20
CA GLU A 13 -9.45 -36.19 17.20
C GLU A 13 -10.47 -36.11 18.36
N ALA A 14 -10.43 -35.04 19.16
CA ALA A 14 -11.37 -34.83 20.26
C ALA A 14 -12.81 -34.67 19.74
N THR A 15 -13.77 -35.38 20.35
CA THR A 15 -15.19 -35.37 19.97
C THR A 15 -16.10 -35.01 21.15
N GLY A 16 -17.34 -34.58 20.86
CA GLY A 16 -18.35 -34.17 21.85
C GLY A 16 -19.73 -34.73 21.53
N GLU A 17 -20.72 -34.46 22.39
CA GLU A 17 -22.10 -34.92 22.22
C GLU A 17 -22.75 -34.44 20.91
N VAL A 18 -22.33 -33.27 20.41
CA VAL A 18 -22.78 -32.68 19.16
C VAL A 18 -21.59 -32.11 18.38
N VAL A 19 -21.51 -32.43 17.09
CA VAL A 19 -20.54 -31.88 16.13
C VAL A 19 -21.30 -31.30 14.93
N VAL A 20 -20.93 -30.10 14.51
CA VAL A 20 -21.54 -29.42 13.35
C VAL A 20 -20.47 -29.08 12.33
N GLU A 21 -20.70 -29.47 11.08
CA GLU A 21 -19.84 -29.17 9.95
C GLU A 21 -20.57 -28.31 8.93
N GLY A 22 -19.84 -27.44 8.24
CA GLY A 22 -20.43 -26.53 7.26
C GLY A 22 -19.39 -25.90 6.35
N LEU A 23 -19.88 -25.38 5.22
CA LEU A 23 -19.08 -24.64 4.26
C LEU A 23 -19.53 -23.18 4.22
N TYR A 24 -18.57 -22.27 4.32
CA TYR A 24 -18.80 -20.84 4.17
C TYR A 24 -18.27 -20.37 2.82
N ARG A 25 -18.98 -19.44 2.18
CA ARG A 25 -18.52 -18.70 1.01
C ARG A 25 -18.52 -17.22 1.35
N ILE A 26 -17.42 -16.55 1.06
CA ILE A 26 -17.22 -15.12 1.34
C ILE A 26 -16.94 -14.42 0.01
N GLY A 27 -17.64 -13.32 -0.23
CA GLY A 27 -17.46 -12.50 -1.43
C GLY A 27 -16.24 -11.59 -1.33
N ARG A 28 -15.73 -11.13 -2.49
CA ARG A 28 -14.77 -10.02 -2.54
C ARG A 28 -15.49 -8.73 -2.13
N GLN A 29 -14.79 -7.83 -1.44
CA GLN A 29 -15.30 -6.50 -1.08
C GLN A 29 -14.36 -5.44 -1.65
N ASP A 30 -14.95 -4.34 -2.12
CA ASP A 30 -14.22 -3.15 -2.52
C ASP A 30 -14.10 -2.20 -1.31
N PRO A 31 -12.91 -1.68 -1.01
CA PRO A 31 -12.65 -0.68 0.04
C PRO A 31 -13.51 0.58 -0.03
N ALA A 32 -13.98 0.96 -1.23
CA ALA A 32 -14.86 2.10 -1.50
C ALA A 32 -14.45 3.41 -0.77
N PRO A 33 -13.19 3.88 -0.90
CA PRO A 33 -12.77 5.15 -0.33
C PRO A 33 -13.59 6.30 -0.92
N ILE A 34 -13.88 7.32 -0.10
CA ILE A 34 -14.72 8.46 -0.52
C ILE A 34 -14.00 9.29 -1.59
N GLY A 35 -12.69 9.49 -1.44
CA GLY A 35 -11.90 10.20 -2.42
C GLY A 35 -11.06 9.27 -3.28
N ALA A 36 -10.95 9.64 -4.55
CA ALA A 36 -10.11 8.96 -5.52
C ALA A 36 -8.63 8.99 -5.09
N GLU A 37 -7.87 8.00 -5.55
CA GLU A 37 -6.42 8.07 -5.49
C GLU A 37 -5.91 9.19 -6.39
N ALA A 38 -5.07 10.06 -5.82
CA ALA A 38 -4.52 11.21 -6.50
C ALA A 38 -3.18 11.58 -5.86
N GLY A 39 -2.31 12.20 -6.66
CA GLY A 39 -1.08 12.77 -6.16
C GLY A 39 -0.41 13.71 -7.14
N LEU A 40 0.65 14.36 -6.67
CA LEU A 40 1.52 15.24 -7.42
C LEU A 40 2.97 14.86 -7.11
N ALA A 41 3.80 14.69 -8.12
CA ALA A 41 5.25 14.57 -7.93
C ALA A 41 5.91 15.86 -8.38
N VAL A 42 6.84 16.38 -7.59
CA VAL A 42 7.59 17.61 -7.90
C VAL A 42 9.07 17.26 -7.90
N PRO A 43 9.78 17.35 -9.06
CA PRO A 43 11.20 17.09 -9.09
C PRO A 43 11.95 18.17 -8.32
N ARG A 44 12.99 17.78 -7.59
CA ARG A 44 13.79 18.68 -6.75
C ARG A 44 15.11 19.05 -7.45
N PRO A 45 15.67 20.24 -7.19
CA PRO A 45 16.96 20.67 -7.77
C PRO A 45 18.15 19.78 -7.41
N ASP A 46 18.08 19.02 -6.31
CA ASP A 46 19.11 18.08 -5.86
C ASP A 46 19.04 16.70 -6.55
N GLY A 47 18.19 16.57 -7.58
CA GLY A 47 17.93 15.31 -8.27
C GLY A 47 16.99 14.38 -7.52
N GLY A 48 16.34 14.87 -6.45
CA GLY A 48 15.31 14.16 -5.71
C GLY A 48 13.88 14.43 -6.21
N VAL A 49 12.89 13.98 -5.44
CA VAL A 49 11.46 14.19 -5.73
C VAL A 49 10.66 14.38 -4.43
N GLU A 50 9.69 15.30 -4.47
CA GLU A 50 8.62 15.36 -3.47
C GLU A 50 7.36 14.71 -4.04
N ILE A 51 6.68 13.86 -3.27
CA ILE A 51 5.42 13.22 -3.66
C ILE A 51 4.33 13.62 -2.67
N TYR A 52 3.31 14.30 -3.16
CA TYR A 52 2.13 14.71 -2.42
C TYR A 52 1.03 13.68 -2.66
N THR A 53 0.63 12.95 -1.62
CA THR A 53 -0.25 11.79 -1.76
C THR A 53 -1.04 11.53 -0.48
N ALA A 54 -2.17 10.82 -0.61
CA ALA A 54 -2.96 10.33 0.51
C ALA A 54 -2.36 9.06 1.16
N SER A 55 -1.07 9.09 1.49
CA SER A 55 -0.36 7.94 2.09
C SER A 55 -0.85 7.62 3.51
N THR A 56 -0.84 6.34 3.86
CA THR A 56 -1.08 5.84 5.24
C THR A 56 0.20 5.40 5.95
N ASP A 57 1.31 5.23 5.21
CA ASP A 57 2.64 4.94 5.74
C ASP A 57 3.73 5.67 4.92
N PRO A 58 3.90 6.98 5.14
CA PRO A 58 4.79 7.80 4.31
C PRO A 58 6.28 7.45 4.45
N HIS A 59 6.67 6.75 5.52
CA HIS A 59 8.07 6.36 5.74
C HIS A 59 8.42 5.13 4.90
N THR A 60 7.55 4.11 4.90
CA THR A 60 7.71 2.95 4.03
C THR A 60 7.60 3.35 2.56
N ASP A 61 6.65 4.24 2.22
CA ASP A 61 6.53 4.79 0.86
C ASP A 61 7.84 5.48 0.44
N ARG A 62 8.39 6.38 1.28
CA ARG A 62 9.68 7.05 1.01
C ARG A 62 10.78 6.05 0.73
N ASP A 63 10.95 5.05 1.58
CA ASP A 63 12.04 4.09 1.49
C ASP A 63 11.91 3.22 0.23
N LEU A 64 10.68 2.83 -0.12
CA LEU A 64 10.40 2.08 -1.34
C LEU A 64 10.65 2.92 -2.59
N ILE A 65 10.16 4.16 -2.61
CA ILE A 65 10.37 5.09 -3.72
C ILE A 65 11.87 5.35 -3.92
N ALA A 66 12.60 5.62 -2.83
CA ALA A 66 14.05 5.82 -2.86
C ALA A 66 14.78 4.60 -3.43
N ALA A 67 14.42 3.39 -2.98
CA ALA A 67 14.98 2.14 -3.50
C ALA A 67 14.66 1.93 -4.99
N CYS A 68 13.42 2.20 -5.43
CA CYS A 68 13.02 2.08 -6.83
C CYS A 68 13.75 3.05 -7.76
N PHE A 69 14.10 4.24 -7.27
CA PHE A 69 14.78 5.27 -8.06
C PHE A 69 16.30 5.24 -7.92
N GLY A 70 16.86 4.41 -7.03
CA GLY A 70 18.29 4.41 -6.73
C GLY A 70 18.76 5.70 -6.07
N LEU A 71 17.91 6.31 -5.23
CA LEU A 71 18.18 7.54 -4.51
C LEU A 71 18.43 7.25 -3.03
N GLU A 72 19.18 8.13 -2.36
CA GLU A 72 19.22 8.17 -0.90
C GLU A 72 17.85 8.63 -0.34
N PRO A 73 17.41 8.12 0.83
CA PRO A 73 16.09 8.45 1.39
C PRO A 73 15.86 9.96 1.62
N ASP A 74 16.91 10.74 1.86
CA ASP A 74 16.84 12.20 2.06
C ASP A 74 16.49 12.99 0.78
N ARG A 75 16.68 12.38 -0.39
CA ARG A 75 16.28 12.91 -1.70
C ARG A 75 14.82 12.60 -2.04
N VAL A 76 14.13 11.80 -1.24
CA VAL A 76 12.71 11.51 -1.39
C VAL A 76 11.95 12.10 -0.23
N LYS A 77 10.87 12.83 -0.52
CA LYS A 77 9.98 13.38 0.50
C LYS A 77 8.55 13.02 0.17
N VAL A 78 7.90 12.29 1.05
CA VAL A 78 6.46 12.02 0.97
C VAL A 78 5.73 13.04 1.83
N VAL A 79 4.86 13.82 1.21
CA VAL A 79 3.99 14.79 1.87
C VAL A 79 2.59 14.22 1.91
N VAL A 80 2.13 13.86 3.11
CA VAL A 80 0.78 13.36 3.31
C VAL A 80 -0.21 14.52 3.14
N THR A 81 -1.09 14.39 2.15
CA THR A 81 -2.23 15.29 1.94
C THR A 81 -3.46 14.73 2.68
N GLY A 82 -4.65 15.31 2.46
CA GLY A 82 -5.87 14.73 3.04
C GLY A 82 -6.07 13.28 2.60
N VAL A 83 -6.40 12.39 3.54
CA VAL A 83 -6.64 10.96 3.28
C VAL A 83 -8.16 10.69 3.33
N PRO A 84 -8.87 10.66 2.18
CA PRO A 84 -10.33 10.57 2.14
C PRO A 84 -10.83 9.12 2.24
N GLY A 85 -10.42 8.44 3.31
CA GLY A 85 -10.74 7.05 3.64
C GLY A 85 -9.68 6.06 3.15
N ALA A 86 -9.26 5.12 4.00
CA ALA A 86 -8.33 4.05 3.65
C ALA A 86 -8.67 2.80 4.47
N THR A 87 -8.71 1.64 3.82
CA THR A 87 -8.92 0.33 4.49
C THR A 87 -7.95 -0.75 3.99
N GLY A 88 -6.76 -0.30 3.52
CA GLY A 88 -5.69 -1.14 2.96
C GLY A 88 -5.48 -0.94 1.45
N ASP A 89 -6.39 -0.21 0.79
CA ASP A 89 -6.32 0.14 -0.64
C ASP A 89 -5.16 1.06 -1.01
N ARG A 90 -4.56 1.74 -0.03
CA ARG A 90 -3.48 2.73 -0.23
C ARG A 90 -2.09 2.23 0.15
N GLU A 91 -1.94 0.92 0.36
CA GLU A 91 -0.64 0.28 0.61
C GLU A 91 0.09 -0.07 -0.69
N ASP A 92 -0.58 0.03 -1.85
CA ASP A 92 0.03 -0.22 -3.16
C ASP A 92 0.72 1.06 -3.67
N PRO A 93 2.04 1.05 -3.90
CA PRO A 93 2.80 2.17 -4.45
C PRO A 93 2.60 2.37 -5.97
N GLY A 94 1.71 1.58 -6.59
CA GLY A 94 1.58 1.40 -8.04
C GLY A 94 1.40 2.69 -8.83
N PHE A 95 0.77 3.73 -8.27
CA PHE A 95 0.64 5.03 -8.95
C PHE A 95 1.77 6.03 -8.58
N GLN A 96 2.28 5.98 -7.34
CA GLN A 96 3.28 6.93 -6.84
C GLN A 96 4.62 6.75 -7.56
N ILE A 97 5.03 5.50 -7.81
CA ILE A 97 6.29 5.18 -8.47
C ILE A 97 6.33 5.71 -9.92
N PRO A 98 5.35 5.40 -10.81
CA PRO A 98 5.33 5.96 -12.15
C PRO A 98 5.26 7.50 -12.16
N LEU A 99 4.49 8.10 -11.25
CA LEU A 99 4.36 9.55 -11.15
C LEU A 99 5.70 10.22 -10.81
N GLY A 100 6.41 9.71 -9.79
CA GLY A 100 7.75 10.20 -9.44
C GLY A 100 8.78 9.99 -10.55
N LEU A 101 8.72 8.85 -11.24
CA LEU A 101 9.63 8.52 -12.33
C LEU A 101 9.43 9.45 -13.54
N LEU A 102 8.17 9.83 -13.83
CA LEU A 102 7.84 10.84 -14.83
C LEU A 102 8.38 12.22 -14.44
N ALA A 103 8.14 12.67 -13.20
CA ALA A 103 8.64 13.96 -12.70
C ALA A 103 10.17 14.07 -12.80
N LEU A 104 10.89 13.02 -12.38
CA LEU A 104 12.34 12.95 -12.50
C LEU A 104 12.82 12.94 -13.96
N ARG A 105 12.07 12.28 -14.85
CA ARG A 105 12.43 12.18 -16.28
C ARG A 105 12.18 13.48 -17.04
N THR A 106 11.10 14.18 -16.75
CA THR A 106 10.67 15.39 -17.46
C THR A 106 11.25 16.66 -16.86
N GLY A 107 11.61 16.64 -15.56
CA GLY A 107 11.96 17.84 -14.82
C GLY A 107 10.75 18.75 -14.55
N CYS A 108 9.53 18.24 -14.73
CA CYS A 108 8.28 18.97 -14.54
C CYS A 108 7.38 18.24 -13.53
N PRO A 109 6.55 18.98 -12.77
CA PRO A 109 5.47 18.38 -11.99
C PRO A 109 4.42 17.66 -12.83
#